data_AF-A0A7C1DHR5-F1
#
_entry.id   AF-A0A7C1DHR5-F1
#
_cell.length_a   1.000
_cell.length_b   1.000
_cell.length_c   1.000
_cell.angle_alpha   90.00
_cell.angle_beta   90.00
_cell.angle_gamma   90.00
#
_symmetry.space_group_name_H-M   'P 1'
#
loop_
_entity.id
_entity.type
_entity.pdbx_description
1 polymer ?
#
loop_
_entity_poly.entity_id
_entity_poly.type
_entity_poly.pdbx_seq_one_letter_code
_entity_poly.pdbx_strand_id
1 'polypeptide(L)'
;MYACTRRLRGLGGTGKSAMRVRAYSGTEGAFSIRVCMRCVDPDCAAACPTGALTVAPGGGVRLDREKCVSCGACVKACTIAALQWDEEERIPIPCIFCGQCV
;
A
#
# COMPACT_ATOMS: atom_id res chain seq x y z
N MET A 1 -5.38 -15.47 2.78
CA MET A 1 -4.26 -14.58 2.34
C MET A 1 -4.45 -13.90 0.96
N TYR A 2 -5.61 -13.32 0.64
CA TYR A 2 -5.82 -12.45 -0.56
C TYR A 2 -6.89 -11.37 -0.31
N ALA A 3 -7.17 -11.04 0.95
CA ALA A 3 -8.39 -10.36 1.35
C ALA A 3 -8.55 -8.97 0.73
N CYS A 4 -7.46 -8.19 0.61
CA CYS A 4 -7.54 -6.85 0.05
C CYS A 4 -7.84 -6.87 -1.45
N THR A 5 -7.14 -7.69 -2.24
CA THR A 5 -7.34 -7.80 -3.69
C THR A 5 -8.75 -8.28 -4.02
N ARG A 6 -9.22 -9.30 -3.29
CA ARG A 6 -10.54 -9.90 -3.51
C ARG A 6 -11.68 -8.98 -3.06
N ARG A 7 -11.52 -8.29 -1.92
CA ARG A 7 -12.55 -7.39 -1.38
C ARG A 7 -12.62 -6.05 -2.11
N LEU A 8 -11.47 -5.42 -2.37
CA LEU A 8 -11.43 -4.06 -2.90
C LEU A 8 -11.45 -4.04 -4.43
N ARG A 9 -10.94 -5.10 -5.08
CA ARG A 9 -10.77 -5.14 -6.54
C ARG A 9 -11.44 -6.33 -7.21
N GLY A 10 -12.00 -7.29 -6.46
CA GLY A 10 -12.60 -8.51 -7.03
C GLY A 10 -11.59 -9.45 -7.71
N LEU A 11 -10.29 -9.20 -7.54
CA LEU A 11 -9.21 -9.91 -8.23
C LEU A 11 -8.51 -10.91 -7.31
N GLY A 12 -7.96 -11.97 -7.92
CA GLY A 12 -7.04 -12.90 -7.26
C GLY A 12 -5.58 -12.42 -7.34
N GLY A 13 -4.75 -12.81 -6.37
CA GLY A 13 -3.31 -12.55 -6.38
C GLY A 13 -2.82 -11.44 -5.44
N THR A 14 -1.50 -11.25 -5.40
CA THR A 14 -0.79 -10.32 -4.50
C THR A 14 -0.42 -8.98 -5.17
N GLY A 15 -0.57 -8.88 -6.49
CA GLY A 15 -0.15 -7.69 -7.26
C GLY A 15 -0.97 -6.42 -6.98
N LYS A 16 -2.20 -6.57 -6.48
CA LYS A 16 -3.09 -5.43 -6.14
C LYS A 16 -3.60 -5.47 -4.70
N SER A 17 -2.89 -6.16 -3.81
CA SER A 17 -3.20 -6.13 -2.38
C SER A 17 -2.55 -4.91 -1.72
N ALA A 18 -3.21 -4.38 -0.69
CA ALA A 18 -2.61 -3.32 0.15
C ALA A 18 -1.50 -3.85 1.08
N MET A 19 -1.39 -5.17 1.24
CA MET A 19 -0.25 -5.84 1.83
C MET A 19 0.76 -6.18 0.73
N ARG A 20 2.03 -5.89 0.97
CA ARG A 20 3.10 -6.26 0.05
C ARG A 20 3.65 -7.62 0.43
N VAL A 21 3.35 -8.62 -0.40
CA VAL A 21 3.87 -9.98 -0.24
C VAL A 21 5.01 -10.18 -1.23
N ARG A 22 6.21 -10.46 -0.72
CA ARG A 22 7.38 -10.82 -1.52
C ARG A 22 7.86 -12.22 -1.15
N ALA A 23 7.85 -13.12 -2.11
CA ALA A 23 8.51 -14.42 -1.99
C ALA A 23 10.03 -14.24 -2.16
N TYR A 24 10.82 -14.89 -1.30
CA TYR A 24 12.26 -14.94 -1.48
C TYR A 24 12.60 -16.08 -2.45
N SER A 25 13.43 -15.78 -3.45
CA SER A 25 13.89 -16.79 -4.41
C SER A 25 14.82 -17.79 -3.73
N GLY A 26 14.54 -19.09 -3.87
CA GLY A 26 15.43 -20.17 -3.41
C GLY A 26 15.09 -20.79 -2.07
N THR A 27 13.96 -20.44 -1.45
CA THR A 27 13.47 -21.12 -0.24
C THR A 27 11.95 -21.29 -0.33
N GLU A 28 11.50 -22.54 -0.49
CA GLU A 28 10.08 -22.85 -0.48
C GLU A 28 9.46 -22.42 0.85
N GLY A 29 8.36 -21.67 0.79
CA GLY A 29 7.65 -21.18 1.98
C GLY A 29 8.22 -19.89 2.61
N ALA A 30 9.31 -19.32 2.10
CA ALA A 30 9.83 -18.05 2.62
C ALA A 30 9.15 -16.85 1.94
N PHE A 31 8.23 -16.20 2.66
CA PHE A 31 7.60 -14.95 2.22
C PHE A 31 7.76 -13.85 3.28
N SER A 32 8.02 -12.63 2.81
CA SER A 32 7.88 -11.44 3.62
C SER A 32 6.55 -10.76 3.32
N ILE A 33 5.79 -10.48 4.38
CA ILE A 33 4.54 -9.73 4.29
C ILE A 33 4.79 -8.39 4.99
N ARG A 34 4.66 -7.29 4.25
CA ARG A 34 4.76 -5.94 4.78
C ARG A 34 3.39 -5.28 4.70
N VAL A 35 2.90 -4.81 5.84
CA VAL A 35 1.63 -4.09 5.97
C VAL A 35 1.91 -2.70 6.53
N CYS A 36 1.09 -1.71 6.17
CA CYS A 36 1.20 -0.37 6.73
C CYS A 36 1.03 -0.44 8.27
N MET A 37 1.90 0.27 9.01
CA MET A 37 1.90 0.25 10.49
C MET A 37 1.08 1.38 11.13
N ARG A 38 0.35 2.18 10.35
CA ARG A 38 -0.28 3.45 10.81
C ARG A 38 0.71 4.39 11.48
N CYS A 39 1.72 4.82 10.75
CA CYS A 39 2.63 5.85 11.25
C CYS A 39 1.85 7.11 11.65
N VAL A 40 2.25 7.73 12.75
CA VAL A 40 1.72 9.01 13.23
C VAL A 40 2.20 10.15 12.33
N ASP A 41 3.48 10.10 11.96
CA ASP A 41 4.10 10.97 10.96
C ASP A 41 4.55 10.13 9.76
N PRO A 42 3.72 10.01 8.70
CA PRO A 42 4.03 9.15 7.57
C PRO A 42 4.91 9.86 6.53
N ASP A 43 6.14 9.36 6.37
CA ASP A 43 7.09 9.76 5.30
C ASP A 43 6.44 9.76 3.91
N CYS A 44 5.53 8.81 3.67
CA CYS A 44 4.83 8.68 2.39
C CYS A 44 3.83 9.80 2.11
N ALA A 45 3.24 10.42 3.14
CA ALA A 45 2.42 11.61 2.97
C ALA A 45 3.28 12.86 2.81
N ALA A 46 4.36 12.99 3.60
CA ALA A 46 5.31 14.10 3.50
C ALA A 46 5.99 14.17 2.11
N ALA A 47 6.28 13.03 1.50
CA ALA A 47 6.87 12.95 0.17
C ALA A 47 5.89 13.24 -0.99
N CYS A 48 4.60 13.41 -0.72
CA CYS A 48 3.61 13.63 -1.77
C CYS A 48 3.61 15.10 -2.22
N PRO A 49 4.02 15.43 -3.47
CA PRO A 49 4.14 16.82 -3.91
C PRO A 49 2.78 17.50 -4.10
N THR A 50 1.72 16.74 -4.36
CA THR A 50 0.36 17.26 -4.59
C THR A 50 -0.54 17.18 -3.36
N GLY A 51 -0.04 16.61 -2.25
CA GLY A 51 -0.87 16.35 -1.07
C GLY A 51 -2.00 15.34 -1.31
N ALA A 52 -1.87 14.47 -2.32
CA ALA A 52 -2.83 13.41 -2.60
C ALA A 52 -2.86 12.32 -1.52
N LEU A 53 -1.72 12.05 -0.86
CA LEU A 53 -1.69 11.22 0.34
C LEU A 53 -1.86 12.10 1.57
N THR A 54 -2.87 11.80 2.38
CA THR A 54 -3.15 12.51 3.64
C THR A 54 -3.21 11.52 4.81
N VAL A 55 -2.95 12.01 6.02
CA VAL A 55 -3.05 11.19 7.23
C VAL A 55 -4.52 10.91 7.53
N ALA A 56 -4.87 9.65 7.70
CA ALA A 56 -6.24 9.25 8.04
C ALA A 56 -6.54 9.46 9.54
N PRO A 57 -7.79 9.74 9.93
CA PRO A 57 -8.17 9.79 11.34
C PRO A 57 -7.95 8.41 11.98
N GLY A 58 -7.10 8.35 13.00
CA GLY A 58 -6.67 7.10 13.62
C GLY A 58 -5.35 6.53 13.09
N GLY A 59 -4.60 7.29 12.28
CA GLY A 59 -3.26 6.95 11.81
C GLY A 59 -3.24 6.18 10.49
N GLY A 60 -2.08 6.20 9.83
CA GLY A 60 -1.94 5.69 8.46
C GLY A 60 -2.30 6.74 7.42
N VAL A 61 -2.47 6.30 6.18
CA VAL A 61 -2.63 7.21 5.03
C VAL A 61 -3.85 6.87 4.18
N ARG A 62 -4.49 7.91 3.66
CA ARG A 62 -5.57 7.83 2.69
C ARG A 62 -5.13 8.50 1.40
N LEU A 63 -5.41 7.85 0.27
CA LEU A 63 -5.17 8.40 -1.06
C LEU A 63 -6.44 9.11 -1.56
N ASP A 64 -6.27 10.36 -1.95
CA ASP A 64 -7.17 11.09 -2.83
C ASP A 64 -6.76 10.83 -4.28
N ARG A 65 -7.63 10.16 -5.04
CA ARG A 65 -7.33 9.75 -6.43
C ARG A 65 -7.33 10.93 -7.39
N GLU A 66 -8.10 11.98 -7.11
CA GLU A 66 -8.26 13.12 -8.01
C GLU A 66 -7.02 14.01 -8.03
N LYS A 67 -6.28 14.06 -6.92
CA LYS A 67 -5.03 14.84 -6.77
C LYS A 67 -3.78 14.04 -7.13
N CYS A 68 -3.91 12.75 -7.38
CA CYS A 68 -2.77 11.86 -7.61
C CYS A 68 -2.24 12.03 -9.03
N VAL A 69 -0.99 12.46 -9.16
CA VAL A 69 -0.29 12.62 -10.46
C VAL A 69 0.57 11.39 -10.82
N SER A 70 0.32 10.26 -10.16
CA SER A 70 1.00 9.00 -10.46
C SER A 70 2.54 9.06 -10.42
N CYS A 71 3.13 9.89 -9.54
CA CYS A 71 4.57 10.11 -9.47
C CYS A 71 5.37 9.00 -8.78
N GLY A 72 4.71 8.14 -7.98
CA GLY A 72 5.35 7.02 -7.27
C GLY A 72 6.28 7.41 -6.11
N ALA A 73 6.40 8.70 -5.77
CA ALA A 73 7.27 9.19 -4.70
C ALA A 73 6.92 8.57 -3.34
N CYS A 74 5.63 8.43 -3.04
CA CYS A 74 5.13 7.86 -1.79
C CYS A 74 5.55 6.40 -1.57
N VAL A 75 5.67 5.60 -2.63
CA VAL A 75 6.11 4.19 -2.55
C VAL A 75 7.59 4.11 -2.21
N LYS A 76 8.41 5.01 -2.78
CA LYS A 76 9.85 5.08 -2.52
C LYS A 76 10.16 5.65 -1.13
N ALA A 77 9.36 6.60 -0.66
CA ALA A 77 9.54 7.24 0.64
C ALA A 77 9.15 6.34 1.82
N CYS A 78 8.39 5.26 1.60
CA CYS A 78 7.98 4.37 2.67
C CYS A 78 9.16 3.55 3.20
N THR A 79 9.69 3.90 4.37
CA THR A 79 10.84 3.27 5.03
C THR A 79 10.67 1.75 5.23
N ILE A 80 9.45 1.31 5.55
CA ILE A 80 9.13 -0.12 5.73
C ILE A 80 8.71 -0.84 4.44
N ALA A 81 8.72 -0.13 3.31
CA ALA A 81 8.34 -0.62 1.99
C ALA A 81 6.95 -1.28 1.94
N ALA A 82 6.02 -0.86 2.80
CA ALA A 82 4.68 -1.45 2.91
C ALA A 82 3.71 -0.99 1.82
N LEU A 83 3.90 0.22 1.27
CA LEU A 83 3.04 0.75 0.23
C LEU A 83 3.33 0.04 -1.10
N GLN A 84 2.27 -0.41 -1.77
CA GLN A 84 2.38 -1.09 -3.06
C GLN A 84 1.97 -0.15 -4.20
N TRP A 85 2.54 -0.36 -5.38
CA TRP A 85 2.19 0.35 -6.60
C TRP A 85 1.28 -0.51 -7.47
N ASP A 86 0.15 0.04 -7.91
CA ASP A 86 -0.69 -0.58 -8.94
C ASP A 86 -0.14 -0.17 -10.31
N GLU A 87 0.31 -1.13 -11.11
CA GLU A 87 0.84 -0.85 -12.45
C GLU A 87 -0.25 -0.49 -13.46
N GLU A 88 -1.49 -0.94 -13.25
CA GLU A 88 -2.59 -0.75 -14.19
C GLU A 88 -3.26 0.62 -13.99
N GLU A 89 -3.67 0.92 -12.76
CA GLU A 89 -4.24 2.23 -12.43
C GLU A 89 -3.16 3.31 -12.22
N ARG A 90 -1.87 2.94 -12.15
CA ARG A 90 -0.75 3.84 -11.86
C ARG A 90 -0.95 4.66 -10.58
N ILE A 91 -1.52 4.05 -9.54
CA ILE A 91 -1.76 4.68 -8.25
C ILE A 91 -1.18 3.83 -7.11
N PRO A 92 -0.77 4.45 -5.99
CA PRO A 92 -0.38 3.68 -4.82
C PRO A 92 -1.62 3.02 -4.19
N ILE A 93 -1.44 1.84 -3.60
CA ILE A 93 -2.48 1.10 -2.90
C ILE A 93 -2.27 1.25 -1.39
N PRO A 94 -2.89 2.25 -0.73
CA PRO A 94 -2.82 2.39 0.71
C PRO A 94 -3.66 1.32 1.43
N CYS A 95 -3.20 0.91 2.61
CA CYS A 95 -3.99 0.07 3.50
C CYS A 95 -5.06 0.92 4.20
N ILE A 96 -6.31 0.50 4.08
CA ILE A 96 -7.46 1.15 4.73
C ILE A 96 -7.82 0.53 6.09
N PHE A 97 -6.98 -0.37 6.62
CA PHE A 97 -7.19 -1.05 7.92
C PHE A 97 -8.57 -1.69 8.08
N CYS A 98 -9.03 -2.40 7.05
CA CYS A 98 -10.37 -2.99 7.01
C CYS A 98 -10.57 -4.25 7.90
N GLY A 99 -9.56 -4.66 8.68
CA GLY A 99 -9.63 -5.75 9.65
C GLY A 99 -9.74 -7.17 9.07
N GLN A 100 -9.64 -7.35 7.74
CA GLN A 100 -9.90 -8.65 7.10
C GLN A 100 -8.65 -9.39 6.61
N CYS A 101 -7.47 -8.97 7.05
CA CYS A 101 -6.23 -9.68 6.75
C CYS A 101 -6.17 -10.98 7.58
N VAL A 102 -6.67 -12.08 7.00
CA VAL A 102 -6.57 -13.46 7.53
C VAL A 102 -5.91 -14.41 6.53
#